data_AF-A0A534RNI9-F1
#
_entry.id   AF-A0A534RNI9-F1
#
_cell.length_a   1.000
_cell.length_b   1.000
_cell.length_c   1.000
_cell.angle_alpha   90.00
_cell.angle_beta   90.00
_cell.angle_gamma   90.00
#
_symmetry.space_group_name_H-M   'P 1'
#
loop_
_entity.id
_entity.type
_entity.pdbx_description
1 polymer ?
#
loop_
_entity_poly.entity_id
_entity_poly.type
_entity_poly.pdbx_seq_one_letter_code
_entity_poly.pdbx_strand_id
1 'polypeptide(L)'
;MMGPADIADLEAAARALGGAILGPREITAALGFDPLAGLDGDEQRAVARIPYTAADLERARAEGEMLVLRVRRGPDGPLTMLRIAARLGGGLDPQVHKGSGYLLRPEWTIDDQPFATVEIPAPGWWLVRREPLPATLNRTYQAQDAILAGFGGGAARPRRRSASEIAFDTLCWQRAHGERLLGGQWDWSRSVSTDQGYAALGEFGEHGLRVIAYSRAVRFGTLGVCPQR
;
A
#
# COMPACT_ATOMS: atom_id res chain seq x y z
N MET A 1 -13.73 16.80 -17.86
CA MET A 1 -13.55 15.96 -16.66
C MET A 1 -12.97 14.65 -17.16
N MET A 2 -11.82 14.21 -16.63
CA MET A 2 -11.14 13.01 -17.10
C MET A 2 -11.86 11.77 -16.58
N GLY A 3 -12.30 10.89 -17.48
CA GLY A 3 -12.94 9.61 -17.15
C GLY A 3 -11.98 8.42 -17.26
N PRO A 4 -12.39 7.22 -16.80
CA PRO A 4 -11.56 6.01 -16.89
C PRO A 4 -11.15 5.63 -18.32
N ALA A 5 -12.00 5.95 -19.30
CA ALA A 5 -11.73 5.72 -20.74
C ALA A 5 -10.63 6.64 -21.30
N ASP A 6 -10.27 7.71 -20.57
CA ASP A 6 -9.24 8.66 -20.99
C ASP A 6 -7.83 8.21 -20.57
N ILE A 7 -7.71 7.14 -19.78
CA ILE A 7 -6.42 6.57 -19.40
C ILE A 7 -5.97 5.60 -20.47
N ALA A 8 -4.93 5.99 -21.20
CA ALA A 8 -4.36 5.18 -22.27
C ALA A 8 -3.88 3.81 -21.74
N ASP A 9 -4.19 2.76 -22.51
CA ASP A 9 -3.73 1.39 -22.31
C ASP A 9 -4.21 0.69 -21.02
N LEU A 10 -5.17 1.26 -20.28
CA LEU A 10 -5.64 0.69 -19.01
C LEU A 10 -6.19 -0.73 -19.13
N GLU A 11 -7.04 -0.98 -20.13
CA GLU A 11 -7.59 -2.32 -20.37
C GLU A 11 -6.53 -3.31 -20.82
N ALA A 12 -5.56 -2.86 -21.63
CA ALA A 12 -4.44 -3.69 -22.06
C ALA A 12 -3.56 -4.09 -20.86
N ALA A 13 -3.28 -3.14 -19.96
CA ALA A 13 -2.53 -3.39 -18.75
C ALA A 13 -3.26 -4.34 -17.78
N ALA A 14 -4.57 -4.16 -17.59
CA ALA A 14 -5.39 -5.06 -16.79
C ALA A 14 -5.35 -6.50 -17.35
N ARG A 15 -5.42 -6.68 -18.68
CA ARG A 15 -5.29 -8.00 -19.31
C ARG A 15 -3.90 -8.61 -19.10
N ALA A 16 -2.84 -7.82 -19.31
CA ALA A 16 -1.46 -8.29 -19.12
C ALA A 16 -1.24 -8.80 -17.68
N LEU A 17 -1.79 -8.11 -16.68
CA LEU A 17 -1.71 -8.49 -15.27
C LEU A 17 -2.74 -9.54 -14.82
N GLY A 18 -3.61 -10.01 -15.72
CA GLY A 18 -4.63 -11.00 -15.37
C GLY A 18 -5.71 -10.48 -14.43
N GLY A 19 -6.02 -9.18 -14.52
CA GLY A 19 -6.97 -8.50 -13.65
C GLY A 19 -6.37 -8.00 -12.34
N ALA A 20 -5.06 -8.16 -12.12
CA ALA A 20 -4.40 -7.67 -10.90
C ALA A 20 -4.18 -6.15 -10.92
N ILE A 21 -5.27 -5.40 -10.77
CA ILE A 21 -5.29 -3.94 -10.85
C ILE A 21 -6.16 -3.31 -9.77
N LEU A 22 -5.74 -2.14 -9.30
CA LEU A 22 -6.55 -1.15 -8.59
C LEU A 22 -6.57 0.12 -9.44
N GLY A 23 -7.48 0.16 -10.42
CA GLY A 23 -7.70 1.31 -11.29
C GLY A 23 -8.85 2.19 -10.81
N PRO A 24 -9.26 3.19 -11.60
CA PRO A 24 -10.36 4.07 -11.24
C PRO A 24 -11.64 3.34 -10.89
N ARG A 25 -11.96 2.27 -11.62
CA ARG A 25 -13.15 1.44 -11.38
C ARG A 25 -13.10 0.76 -10.01
N GLU A 26 -12.00 0.09 -9.70
CA GLU A 26 -11.83 -0.64 -8.44
C GLU A 26 -11.80 0.32 -7.25
N ILE A 27 -11.15 1.48 -7.40
CA ILE A 27 -11.11 2.52 -6.37
C ILE A 27 -12.49 3.13 -6.17
N THR A 28 -13.25 3.37 -7.25
CA THR A 28 -14.64 3.85 -7.16
C THR A 28 -15.51 2.83 -6.43
N ALA A 29 -15.38 1.54 -6.75
CA ALA A 29 -16.11 0.49 -6.08
C ALA A 29 -15.74 0.37 -4.59
N ALA A 30 -14.46 0.54 -4.26
CA ALA A 30 -13.96 0.45 -2.88
C ALA A 30 -14.36 1.67 -2.03
N LEU A 31 -14.07 2.88 -2.53
CA LEU A 31 -14.18 4.12 -1.76
C LEU A 31 -15.47 4.91 -2.05
N GLY A 32 -16.25 4.56 -3.07
CA GLY A 32 -17.51 5.25 -3.38
C GLY A 32 -17.34 6.70 -3.84
N PHE A 33 -16.24 7.03 -4.53
CA PHE A 33 -16.08 8.31 -5.24
C PHE A 33 -15.21 8.11 -6.48
N ASP A 34 -15.32 9.02 -7.44
CA ASP A 34 -14.46 9.04 -8.62
C ASP A 34 -13.04 9.55 -8.26
N PRO A 35 -12.00 8.69 -8.31
CA PRO A 35 -10.65 9.08 -7.95
C PRO A 35 -10.02 10.09 -8.92
N LEU A 36 -10.56 10.24 -10.14
CA LEU A 36 -10.03 11.16 -11.14
C LEU A 36 -10.56 12.59 -10.98
N ALA A 37 -11.72 12.74 -10.34
CA ALA A 37 -12.36 14.05 -10.15
C ALA A 37 -11.57 15.00 -9.24
N GLY A 38 -10.78 14.46 -8.30
CA GLY A 38 -10.01 15.22 -7.31
C GLY A 38 -8.56 15.54 -7.71
N LEU A 39 -8.13 15.15 -8.92
CA LEU A 39 -6.76 15.32 -9.38
C LEU A 39 -6.52 16.75 -9.90
N ASP A 40 -5.40 17.35 -9.53
CA ASP A 40 -4.94 18.58 -10.15
C ASP A 40 -4.38 18.35 -11.57
N GLY A 41 -4.01 19.41 -12.28
CA GLY A 41 -3.55 19.31 -13.66
C GLY A 41 -2.25 18.51 -13.85
N ASP A 42 -1.33 18.53 -12.88
CA ASP A 42 -0.10 17.73 -12.91
C ASP A 42 -0.41 16.26 -12.65
N GLU A 43 -1.28 15.99 -11.68
CA GLU A 43 -1.74 14.64 -11.34
C GLU A 43 -2.50 14.00 -12.49
N GLN A 44 -3.41 14.74 -13.14
CA GLN A 44 -4.14 14.26 -14.32
C GLN A 44 -3.17 13.81 -15.42
N ARG A 45 -2.15 14.62 -15.72
CA ARG A 45 -1.12 14.26 -16.70
C ARG A 45 -0.33 13.02 -16.27
N ALA A 46 0.01 12.91 -14.99
CA ALA A 46 0.78 11.79 -14.46
C ALA A 46 -0.01 10.47 -14.50
N VAL A 47 -1.34 10.50 -14.34
CA VAL A 47 -2.17 9.29 -14.34
C VAL A 47 -2.79 8.96 -15.70
N ALA A 48 -2.82 9.91 -16.65
CA ALA A 48 -3.41 9.73 -17.97
C ALA A 48 -2.74 8.60 -18.79
N ARG A 49 -1.52 8.22 -18.42
CA ARG A 49 -0.79 7.11 -19.05
C ARG A 49 -0.15 6.22 -18.00
N ILE A 50 -0.23 4.91 -18.22
CA ILE A 50 0.49 3.92 -17.43
C ILE A 50 1.97 3.98 -17.80
N PRO A 51 2.90 4.20 -16.85
CA PRO A 51 4.31 4.43 -17.12
C PRO A 51 5.12 3.14 -17.31
N TYR A 52 4.45 2.03 -17.66
CA TYR A 52 5.07 0.71 -17.78
C TYR A 52 4.84 0.13 -19.18
N THR A 53 5.87 -0.50 -19.72
CA THR A 53 5.78 -1.20 -21.00
C THR A 53 5.05 -2.54 -20.84
N ALA A 54 4.60 -3.15 -21.94
CA ALA A 54 4.03 -4.49 -21.90
C ALA A 54 4.97 -5.52 -21.23
N ALA A 55 6.28 -5.45 -21.53
CA ALA A 55 7.28 -6.31 -20.92
C ALA A 55 7.41 -6.08 -19.40
N ASP A 56 7.28 -4.84 -18.93
CA ASP A 56 7.28 -4.54 -17.49
C ASP A 56 6.07 -5.15 -16.78
N LEU A 57 4.91 -5.17 -17.44
CA LEU A 57 3.65 -5.72 -16.92
C LEU A 57 3.64 -7.25 -16.96
N GLU A 58 4.22 -7.87 -17.99
CA GLU A 58 4.42 -9.32 -18.04
C GLU A 58 5.36 -9.80 -16.93
N ARG A 59 6.48 -9.09 -16.74
CA ARG A 59 7.40 -9.33 -15.61
C ARG A 59 6.68 -9.14 -14.27
N ALA A 60 5.92 -8.06 -14.13
CA ALA A 60 5.13 -7.80 -12.93
C ALA A 60 4.17 -8.94 -12.59
N ARG A 61 3.44 -9.45 -13.60
CA ARG A 61 2.58 -10.62 -13.44
C ARG A 61 3.36 -11.84 -12.94
N ALA A 62 4.50 -12.14 -13.56
CA ALA A 62 5.35 -13.26 -13.17
C ALA A 62 5.90 -13.12 -11.74
N GLU A 63 6.13 -11.89 -11.29
CA GLU A 63 6.60 -11.57 -9.94
C GLU A 63 5.47 -11.47 -8.90
N GLY A 64 4.20 -11.64 -9.31
CA GLY A 64 3.04 -11.53 -8.42
C GLY A 64 2.72 -10.09 -8.00
N GLU A 65 3.11 -9.11 -8.81
CA GLU A 65 2.79 -7.70 -8.63
C GLU A 65 1.37 -7.37 -9.12
N MET A 66 0.80 -6.30 -8.57
CA MET A 66 -0.43 -5.65 -9.03
C MET A 66 -0.12 -4.21 -9.46
N LEU A 67 -0.91 -3.69 -10.39
CA LEU A 67 -0.86 -2.28 -10.78
C LEU A 67 -1.83 -1.47 -9.93
N VAL A 68 -1.36 -0.43 -9.27
CA VAL A 68 -2.16 0.40 -8.38
C VAL A 68 -2.12 1.85 -8.82
N LEU A 69 -3.30 2.43 -9.06
CA LEU A 69 -3.48 3.87 -9.09
C LEU A 69 -3.64 4.37 -7.66
N ARG A 70 -2.78 5.28 -7.22
CA ARG A 70 -2.92 5.95 -5.93
C ARG A 70 -3.32 7.39 -6.12
N VAL A 71 -4.20 7.85 -5.24
CA VAL A 71 -4.65 9.23 -5.18
C VAL A 71 -4.44 9.76 -3.77
N ARG A 72 -4.11 11.05 -3.66
CA ARG A 72 -3.75 11.67 -2.39
C ARG A 72 -4.95 12.23 -1.61
N ARG A 73 -6.07 12.48 -2.30
CA ARG A 73 -7.24 13.18 -1.76
C ARG A 73 -8.53 12.56 -2.30
N GLY A 74 -9.56 12.53 -1.45
CA GLY A 74 -10.94 12.31 -1.84
C GLY A 74 -11.77 13.58 -1.62
N PRO A 75 -13.11 13.48 -1.71
CA PRO A 75 -14.01 14.61 -1.51
C PRO A 75 -13.84 15.31 -0.15
N ASP A 76 -13.49 14.53 0.89
CA ASP A 76 -13.38 15.00 2.27
C ASP A 76 -11.94 15.47 2.63
N GLY A 77 -11.05 15.55 1.63
CA GLY A 77 -9.66 15.99 1.79
C GLY A 77 -8.64 14.84 1.69
N PRO A 78 -7.46 14.97 2.35
CA PRO A 78 -6.37 13.98 2.25
C PRO A 78 -6.80 12.55 2.61
N LEU A 79 -6.32 11.56 1.87
CA LEU A 79 -6.56 10.13 2.14
C LEU A 79 -5.49 9.57 3.06
N THR A 80 -5.59 9.90 4.34
CA THR A 80 -4.77 9.27 5.37
C THR A 80 -5.29 7.87 5.69
N MET A 81 -4.48 7.04 6.34
CA MET A 81 -4.90 5.67 6.68
C MET A 81 -6.21 5.63 7.47
N LEU A 82 -6.38 6.52 8.46
CA LEU A 82 -7.61 6.57 9.25
C LEU A 82 -8.81 7.05 8.43
N ARG A 83 -8.61 7.98 7.50
CA ARG A 83 -9.70 8.44 6.62
C ARG A 83 -10.10 7.38 5.60
N ILE A 84 -9.14 6.62 5.08
CA ILE A 84 -9.42 5.44 4.22
C ILE A 84 -10.27 4.44 5.00
N ALA A 85 -9.83 4.04 6.21
CA ALA A 85 -10.57 3.10 7.04
C ALA A 85 -11.98 3.62 7.40
N ALA A 86 -12.10 4.88 7.81
CA ALA A 86 -13.40 5.49 8.13
C ALA A 86 -14.35 5.47 6.93
N ARG A 87 -13.85 5.81 5.74
CA ARG A 87 -14.64 5.81 4.50
C ARG A 87 -15.10 4.42 4.09
N LEU A 88 -14.28 3.41 4.37
CA LEU A 88 -14.63 2.02 4.17
C LEU A 88 -15.57 1.48 5.27
N GLY A 89 -15.86 2.23 6.33
CA GLY A 89 -16.61 1.72 7.48
C GLY A 89 -15.82 0.68 8.29
N GLY A 90 -14.49 0.76 8.29
CA GLY A 90 -13.58 -0.11 9.02
C GLY A 90 -12.46 -0.67 8.13
N GLY A 91 -11.94 -1.85 8.50
CA GLY A 91 -10.92 -2.56 7.74
C GLY A 91 -9.56 -2.61 8.42
N LEU A 92 -9.30 -1.73 9.40
CA LEU A 92 -8.22 -1.91 10.38
C LEU A 92 -8.72 -2.77 11.53
N ASP A 93 -7.84 -3.59 12.12
CA ASP A 93 -8.16 -4.38 13.31
C ASP A 93 -8.51 -3.43 14.48
N PRO A 94 -9.69 -3.50 15.10
CA PRO A 94 -10.09 -2.58 16.16
C PRO A 94 -9.12 -2.48 17.34
N GLN A 95 -8.25 -3.48 17.55
CA GLN A 95 -7.22 -3.46 18.58
C GLN A 95 -6.16 -2.37 18.33
N VAL A 96 -5.98 -1.90 17.10
CA VAL A 96 -5.01 -0.82 16.82
C VAL A 96 -5.38 0.51 17.48
N HIS A 97 -6.66 0.67 17.84
CA HIS A 97 -7.19 1.82 18.57
C HIS A 97 -7.18 1.63 20.09
N LYS A 98 -6.89 0.41 20.56
CA LYS A 98 -6.91 0.05 21.97
C LYS A 98 -5.47 -0.11 22.42
N GLY A 99 -4.97 0.94 23.06
CA GLY A 99 -3.63 1.05 23.62
C GLY A 99 -3.05 -0.27 24.09
N SER A 100 -2.20 -0.89 23.28
CA SER A 100 -1.57 -2.17 23.62
C SER A 100 -0.08 -1.94 23.78
N GLY A 101 0.28 -1.32 24.91
CA GLY A 101 1.67 -1.05 25.25
C GLY A 101 2.39 -2.34 25.66
N TYR A 102 3.30 -2.83 24.82
CA TYR A 102 4.44 -3.58 25.33
C TYR A 102 5.35 -2.56 26.04
N LEU A 103 5.35 -2.59 27.38
CA LEU A 103 6.17 -1.78 28.30
C LEU A 103 5.64 -0.36 28.62
N LEU A 104 4.75 -0.26 29.62
CA LEU A 104 4.64 0.85 30.60
C LEU A 104 4.73 2.31 30.10
N ARG A 105 4.40 2.57 28.83
CA ARG A 105 4.28 3.90 28.23
C ARG A 105 2.80 4.23 28.04
N PRO A 106 2.44 5.52 27.83
CA PRO A 106 1.10 5.87 27.37
C PRO A 106 0.73 4.96 26.22
N GLU A 107 -0.45 4.37 26.35
CA GLU A 107 -1.13 3.50 25.40
C GLU A 107 -0.76 3.83 23.95
N TRP A 108 0.07 2.99 23.32
CA TRP A 108 0.38 3.15 21.90
C TRP A 108 -0.89 2.83 21.11
N THR A 109 -1.48 3.86 20.49
CA THR A 109 -2.60 3.74 19.57
C THR A 109 -2.17 4.24 18.20
N ILE A 110 -2.88 3.77 17.18
CA ILE A 110 -2.71 4.27 15.82
C ILE A 110 -3.18 5.73 15.67
N ASP A 111 -4.10 6.16 16.53
CA ASP A 111 -4.80 7.45 16.44
C ASP A 111 -3.87 8.65 16.64
N ASP A 112 -2.74 8.44 17.34
CA ASP A 112 -1.73 9.48 17.57
C ASP A 112 -0.50 9.33 16.66
N GLN A 113 -0.49 8.37 15.73
CA GLN A 113 0.66 8.12 14.87
C GLN A 113 0.64 9.01 13.62
N PRO A 114 1.70 9.79 13.32
CA PRO A 114 1.76 10.63 12.12
C PRO A 114 1.57 9.86 10.82
N PHE A 115 2.04 8.61 10.76
CA PHE A 115 1.85 7.74 9.59
C PHE A 115 0.38 7.37 9.35
N ALA A 116 -0.48 7.50 10.36
CA ALA A 116 -1.89 7.19 10.27
C ALA A 116 -2.77 8.42 10.05
N THR A 117 -2.40 9.55 10.67
CA THR A 117 -3.19 10.79 10.72
C THR A 117 -2.76 11.84 9.71
N VAL A 118 -1.52 11.80 9.22
CA VAL A 118 -0.93 12.85 8.36
C VAL A 118 -0.44 12.28 7.03
N GLU A 119 0.23 11.12 7.06
CA GLU A 119 0.82 10.55 5.84
C GLU A 119 -0.25 10.14 4.83
N ILE A 120 0.03 10.40 3.55
CA ILE A 120 -0.85 10.12 2.41
C ILE A 120 -0.10 9.30 1.35
N PRO A 121 -0.82 8.52 0.53
CA PRO A 121 -0.22 7.79 -0.59
C PRO A 121 0.44 8.73 -1.59
N ALA A 122 1.61 8.34 -2.11
CA ALA A 122 2.20 9.02 -3.26
C ALA A 122 1.31 8.80 -4.50
N PRO A 123 0.78 9.86 -5.14
CA PRO A 123 -0.14 9.70 -6.26
C PRO A 123 0.57 9.12 -7.49
N GLY A 124 -0.20 8.52 -8.38
CA GLY A 124 0.30 7.94 -9.63
C GLY A 124 0.16 6.43 -9.71
N TRP A 125 0.71 5.86 -10.79
CA TRP A 125 0.73 4.43 -11.04
C TRP A 125 1.94 3.76 -10.39
N TRP A 126 1.70 2.62 -9.73
CA TRP A 126 2.72 1.84 -9.04
C TRP A 126 2.57 0.36 -9.37
N LEU A 127 3.67 -0.34 -9.62
CA LEU A 127 3.71 -1.80 -9.56
C LEU A 127 4.12 -2.22 -8.16
N VAL A 128 3.31 -3.07 -7.54
CA VAL A 128 3.41 -3.40 -6.11
C VAL A 128 3.32 -4.91 -5.93
N ARG A 129 4.29 -5.52 -5.25
CA ARG A 129 4.18 -6.94 -4.88
C ARG A 129 3.04 -7.16 -3.89
N ARG A 130 2.27 -8.24 -4.09
CA ARG A 130 1.16 -8.62 -3.18
C ARG A 130 1.63 -9.35 -1.92
N GLU A 131 2.81 -9.95 -1.99
CA GLU A 131 3.45 -10.68 -0.89
C GLU A 131 4.88 -10.19 -0.67
N PRO A 132 5.41 -10.27 0.57
CA PRO A 132 6.78 -9.92 0.85
C PRO A 132 7.76 -10.74 0.02
N LEU A 133 8.82 -10.10 -0.45
CA LEU A 133 9.89 -10.78 -1.14
C LEU A 133 10.52 -11.82 -0.21
N PRO A 134 10.56 -13.13 -0.55
CA PRO A 134 11.02 -14.16 0.37
C PRO A 134 12.42 -13.93 0.94
N ALA A 135 13.32 -13.34 0.14
CA ALA A 135 14.68 -13.01 0.59
C ALA A 135 14.72 -12.00 1.76
N THR A 136 13.68 -11.17 1.91
CA THR A 136 13.57 -10.14 2.96
C THR A 136 12.99 -10.68 4.27
N LEU A 137 12.44 -11.89 4.30
CA LEU A 137 11.87 -12.49 5.49
C LEU A 137 12.94 -12.84 6.52
N ASN A 138 12.62 -12.69 7.81
CA ASN A 138 13.52 -12.98 8.93
C ASN A 138 14.88 -12.25 8.84
N ARG A 139 14.84 -11.00 8.36
CA ARG A 139 15.98 -10.10 8.27
C ARG A 139 15.72 -8.84 9.10
N THR A 140 16.80 -8.20 9.55
CA THR A 140 16.71 -6.86 10.14
C THR A 140 16.32 -5.83 9.08
N TYR A 141 15.86 -4.67 9.52
CA TYR A 141 15.46 -3.59 8.61
C TYR A 141 16.56 -3.23 7.60
N GLN A 142 17.80 -3.07 8.07
CA GLN A 142 18.93 -2.73 7.18
C GLN A 142 19.26 -3.85 6.20
N ALA A 143 19.18 -5.11 6.62
CA ALA A 143 19.46 -6.24 5.74
C ALA A 143 18.40 -6.37 4.63
N GLN A 144 17.13 -6.10 4.95
CA GLN A 144 16.08 -6.01 3.95
C GLN A 144 16.35 -4.86 2.95
N ASP A 145 16.77 -3.68 3.41
CA ASP A 145 17.11 -2.56 2.53
C ASP A 145 18.25 -2.91 1.58
N ALA A 146 19.28 -3.60 2.07
CA ALA A 146 20.40 -4.06 1.25
C ALA A 146 19.94 -5.05 0.16
N ILE A 147 19.00 -5.94 0.48
CA ILE A 147 18.41 -6.89 -0.46
C ILE A 147 17.59 -6.15 -1.53
N LEU A 148 16.73 -5.22 -1.12
CA LEU A 148 15.94 -4.39 -2.04
C LEU A 148 16.84 -3.56 -2.98
N ALA A 149 17.94 -3.03 -2.45
CA ALA A 149 18.90 -2.23 -3.18
C ALA A 149 19.58 -3.00 -4.33
N GLY A 150 19.70 -4.32 -4.20
CA GLY A 150 20.19 -5.25 -5.23
C GLY A 150 19.10 -5.95 -6.02
N PHE A 151 17.83 -5.71 -5.69
CA PHE A 151 16.68 -6.22 -6.43
C PHE A 151 16.33 -5.21 -7.53
N GLY A 152 16.14 -5.68 -8.77
CA GLY A 152 15.74 -4.84 -9.92
C GLY A 152 16.86 -4.62 -10.95
N GLY A 153 16.54 -4.86 -12.23
CA GLY A 153 17.43 -4.67 -13.38
C GLY A 153 16.96 -3.58 -14.35
N GLY A 154 16.15 -2.62 -13.89
CA GLY A 154 15.52 -1.58 -14.72
C GLY A 154 15.50 -0.18 -14.09
N ALA A 155 14.84 0.78 -14.75
CA ALA A 155 14.91 2.22 -14.45
C ALA A 155 14.27 2.66 -13.11
N ALA A 156 13.39 1.86 -12.51
CA ALA A 156 12.76 2.15 -11.23
C ALA A 156 13.30 1.21 -10.14
N ARG A 157 14.07 1.77 -9.20
CA ARG A 157 14.65 1.02 -8.08
C ARG A 157 13.54 0.61 -7.09
N PRO A 158 13.38 -0.68 -6.77
CA PRO A 158 12.42 -1.13 -5.79
C PRO A 158 12.59 -0.41 -4.45
N ARG A 159 11.48 -0.03 -3.85
CA ARG A 159 11.45 0.69 -2.57
C ARG A 159 10.35 0.18 -1.66
N ARG A 160 10.49 0.46 -0.37
CA ARG A 160 9.42 0.21 0.60
C ARG A 160 8.23 1.12 0.35
N ARG A 161 7.06 0.58 0.67
CA ARG A 161 5.83 1.36 0.82
C ARG A 161 5.84 2.13 2.14
N SER A 162 5.08 3.23 2.21
CA SER A 162 4.65 3.80 3.48
C SER A 162 3.50 3.01 4.10
N ALA A 163 3.22 3.24 5.38
CA ALA A 163 2.05 2.68 6.06
C ALA A 163 0.74 3.09 5.37
N SER A 164 0.62 4.36 4.97
CA SER A 164 -0.56 4.86 4.24
C SER A 164 -0.72 4.21 2.86
N GLU A 165 0.38 3.96 2.13
CA GLU A 165 0.39 3.23 0.87
C GLU A 165 -0.05 1.78 1.07
N ILE A 166 0.49 1.08 2.09
CA ILE A 166 0.09 -0.30 2.38
C ILE A 166 -1.40 -0.36 2.69
N ALA A 167 -1.90 0.50 3.59
CA ALA A 167 -3.30 0.52 3.96
C ALA A 167 -4.22 0.85 2.77
N PHE A 168 -3.87 1.83 1.94
CA PHE A 168 -4.63 2.15 0.73
C PHE A 168 -4.73 0.92 -0.17
N ASP A 169 -3.60 0.31 -0.51
CA ASP A 169 -3.53 -0.82 -1.42
C ASP A 169 -4.32 -2.02 -0.87
N THR A 170 -4.07 -2.43 0.37
CA THR A 170 -4.65 -3.66 0.95
C THR A 170 -6.15 -3.51 1.19
N LEU A 171 -6.59 -2.35 1.71
CA LEU A 171 -8.00 -2.13 2.03
C LEU A 171 -8.84 -1.95 0.77
N CYS A 172 -8.35 -1.20 -0.22
CA CYS A 172 -9.04 -1.07 -1.50
C CYS A 172 -9.08 -2.41 -2.25
N TRP A 173 -7.98 -3.18 -2.21
CA TRP A 173 -7.94 -4.52 -2.79
C TRP A 173 -8.99 -5.45 -2.20
N GLN A 174 -9.08 -5.52 -0.88
CA GLN A 174 -10.08 -6.35 -0.21
C GLN A 174 -11.50 -5.98 -0.59
N ARG A 175 -11.79 -4.69 -0.79
CA ARG A 175 -13.13 -4.24 -1.18
C ARG A 175 -13.46 -4.46 -2.64
N ALA A 176 -12.49 -4.27 -3.53
CA ALA A 176 -12.69 -4.45 -4.95
C ALA A 176 -12.70 -5.93 -5.37
N HIS A 177 -11.88 -6.76 -4.73
CA HIS A 177 -11.60 -8.14 -5.15
C HIS A 177 -12.03 -9.21 -4.15
N GLY A 178 -12.40 -8.84 -2.92
CA GLY A 178 -12.78 -9.79 -1.86
C GLY A 178 -11.61 -10.58 -1.25
N GLU A 179 -10.38 -10.35 -1.71
CA GLU A 179 -9.17 -11.03 -1.24
C GLU A 179 -8.46 -10.19 -0.15
N ARG A 180 -8.00 -10.84 0.93
CA ARG A 180 -7.18 -10.19 1.95
C ARG A 180 -5.71 -10.44 1.67
N LEU A 181 -5.02 -9.40 1.17
CA LEU A 181 -3.56 -9.43 1.06
C LEU A 181 -2.94 -9.47 2.47
N LEU A 182 -1.75 -10.08 2.59
CA LEU A 182 -0.99 -10.15 3.84
C LEU A 182 -1.69 -10.92 4.98
N GLY A 183 -2.53 -11.93 4.66
CA GLY A 183 -3.29 -12.68 5.68
C GLY A 183 -2.44 -13.41 6.74
N GLY A 184 -1.20 -13.80 6.40
CA GLY A 184 -0.25 -14.45 7.33
C GLY A 184 1.15 -13.84 7.31
N GLN A 185 1.28 -12.63 6.76
CA GLN A 185 2.56 -11.96 6.51
C GLN A 185 2.47 -10.49 6.86
N TRP A 186 3.62 -9.85 7.02
CA TRP A 186 3.75 -8.44 7.35
C TRP A 186 4.60 -7.72 6.32
N ASP A 187 4.10 -6.59 5.81
CA ASP A 187 4.88 -5.65 5.02
C ASP A 187 5.45 -4.54 5.93
N TRP A 188 6.78 -4.47 6.00
CA TRP A 188 7.49 -3.54 6.85
C TRP A 188 7.78 -2.23 6.12
N SER A 189 7.03 -1.19 6.49
CA SER A 189 7.01 0.09 5.79
C SER A 189 8.24 0.96 6.05
N ARG A 190 8.32 2.09 5.35
CA ARG A 190 9.25 3.19 5.64
C ARG A 190 8.75 4.19 6.68
N SER A 191 7.51 4.04 7.15
CA SER A 191 6.88 5.01 8.03
C SER A 191 7.31 4.83 9.47
N VAL A 192 7.72 5.93 10.10
CA VAL A 192 8.27 5.93 11.46
C VAL A 192 7.18 6.26 12.47
N SER A 193 7.11 5.48 13.55
CA SER A 193 6.22 5.73 14.69
C SER A 193 6.82 6.75 15.65
N THR A 194 6.00 7.31 16.54
CA THR A 194 6.45 8.34 17.50
C THR A 194 7.56 7.87 18.44
N ASP A 195 7.63 6.56 18.71
CA ASP A 195 8.65 5.89 19.51
C ASP A 195 9.87 5.40 18.70
N GLN A 196 10.04 5.88 17.46
CA GLN A 196 11.16 5.57 16.56
C GLN A 196 11.20 4.12 16.05
N GLY A 197 10.08 3.41 16.15
CA GLY A 197 9.85 2.17 15.41
C GLY A 197 9.45 2.43 13.96
N TYR A 198 9.35 1.36 13.17
CA TYR A 198 8.85 1.39 11.80
C TYR A 198 7.55 0.59 11.74
N ALA A 199 6.51 1.21 11.18
CA ALA A 199 5.19 0.59 11.06
C ALA A 199 5.24 -0.63 10.13
N ALA A 200 4.64 -1.72 10.55
CA ALA A 200 4.39 -2.92 9.77
C ALA A 200 2.89 -3.18 9.74
N LEU A 201 2.37 -3.52 8.56
CA LEU A 201 0.96 -3.83 8.35
C LEU A 201 0.85 -5.24 7.80
N GLY A 202 -0.12 -6.00 8.28
CA GLY A 202 -0.20 -7.42 7.98
C GLY A 202 -1.27 -8.15 8.77
N GLU A 203 -1.19 -9.48 8.73
CA GLU A 203 -2.15 -10.38 9.36
C GLU A 203 -3.60 -9.97 9.08
N PHE A 204 -3.89 -9.65 7.81
CA PHE A 204 -5.22 -9.19 7.42
C PHE A 204 -6.22 -10.34 7.50
N GLY A 205 -6.88 -10.44 8.66
CA GLY A 205 -7.86 -11.47 8.98
C GLY A 205 -9.29 -10.94 9.01
N GLU A 206 -10.17 -11.72 9.64
CA GLU A 206 -11.59 -11.37 9.80
C GLU A 206 -11.81 -10.11 10.62
N HIS A 207 -10.91 -9.82 11.55
CA HIS A 207 -10.98 -8.63 12.40
C HIS A 207 -10.47 -7.36 11.72
N GLY A 208 -9.75 -7.48 10.61
CA GLY A 208 -9.15 -6.33 9.91
C GLY A 208 -7.64 -6.47 9.73
N LEU A 209 -7.06 -5.48 9.07
CA LEU A 209 -5.63 -5.31 8.87
C LEU A 209 -4.98 -4.84 10.16
N ARG A 210 -3.99 -5.60 10.65
CA ARG A 210 -3.26 -5.23 11.86
C ARG A 210 -2.16 -4.24 11.55
N VAL A 211 -1.84 -3.42 12.55
CA VAL A 211 -0.78 -2.41 12.48
C VAL A 211 0.03 -2.47 13.76
N ILE A 212 1.34 -2.59 13.62
CA ILE A 212 2.30 -2.62 14.73
C ILE A 212 3.55 -1.82 14.35
N ALA A 213 4.36 -1.43 15.31
CA ALA A 213 5.64 -0.79 15.04
C ALA A 213 6.80 -1.58 15.68
N TYR A 214 7.89 -1.73 14.93
CA TYR A 214 9.07 -2.46 15.38
C TYR A 214 10.33 -1.64 15.28
N SER A 215 11.26 -1.83 16.23
CA SER A 215 12.61 -1.30 16.09
C SER A 215 13.36 -2.02 14.96
N ARG A 216 14.39 -1.37 14.41
CA ARG A 216 15.16 -1.89 13.25
C ARG A 216 15.85 -3.24 13.48
N ALA A 217 16.05 -3.61 14.75
CA ALA A 217 16.73 -4.83 15.16
C ALA A 217 15.82 -6.08 15.13
N VAL A 218 14.51 -5.87 15.08
CA VAL A 218 13.53 -6.96 15.03
C VAL A 218 13.71 -7.82 13.79
N ARG A 219 13.44 -9.12 13.95
CA ARG A 219 13.34 -10.10 12.87
C ARG A 219 12.27 -11.13 13.21
N PHE A 220 11.39 -11.42 12.26
CA PHE A 220 10.38 -12.47 12.38
C PHE A 220 10.23 -13.20 11.06
N GLY A 221 9.82 -14.48 11.11
CA GLY A 221 9.67 -15.33 9.92
C GLY A 221 8.68 -14.80 8.88
N THR A 222 7.70 -14.01 9.31
CA THR A 222 6.62 -13.47 8.48
C THR A 222 6.78 -11.98 8.15
N LEU A 223 7.84 -11.32 8.65
CA LEU A 223 8.10 -9.90 8.46
C LEU A 223 9.08 -9.68 7.30
N GLY A 224 8.62 -9.02 6.24
CA GLY A 224 9.39 -8.76 5.03
C GLY A 224 9.02 -7.44 4.38
N VAL A 225 9.30 -7.31 3.08
CA VAL A 225 8.94 -6.14 2.28
C VAL A 225 8.19 -6.53 1.04
N CYS A 226 7.04 -5.89 0.81
CA CYS A 226 6.37 -5.87 -0.48
C CYS A 226 6.87 -4.65 -1.26
N PRO A 227 7.89 -4.80 -2.13
CA PRO A 227 8.43 -3.67 -2.87
C PRO A 227 7.40 -3.07 -3.82
N GLN A 228 7.58 -1.77 -4.05
CA GLN A 228 6.95 -1.02 -5.11
C GLN A 228 7.99 -0.41 -6.06
N ARG A 229 7.61 -0.15 -7.30
CA ARG A 229 8.44 0.52 -8.32
C ARG A 229 7.60 1.34 -9.28
#